data_AF-G2P1H8-F1
#
_entry.id   AF-G2P1H8-F1
#
_cell.length_a   1.000
_cell.length_b   1.000
_cell.length_c   1.000
_cell.angle_alpha   90.00
_cell.angle_beta   90.00
_cell.angle_gamma   90.00
#
_symmetry.space_group_name_H-M   'P 1'
#
loop_
_entity.id
_entity.type
_entity.pdbx_description
1 polymer ?
#
loop_
_entity_poly.entity_id
_entity_poly.type
_entity_poly.pdbx_seq_one_letter_code
_entity_poly.pdbx_strand_id
1 'polypeptide(L)'
;MATAHLLPIKTAAALFPLLALLLLLPTAVVLYRRHGVMSRGRTLSLYGFLYYSLTAFCMTIVPLPKQTGDMCQRFAMVAHPQWMPGNTFSDIWKEAHHKVGLNSLVLQNPAVAGTVFNLLLLLPLGVFLRYHFGRSLRATAVIGFVVSMSFELTQWTGVWGLYNCPYRLFDVDDMIVNTAGAVIGWLLAGPVARMLPALEALDGRALAARPVPFGRRLTALVVDVAGYAVASVFAAAVMTYQGGAAPSWIPVGIFVAWFILLPLATGATPGKRLLLLKLVADDGGPLVPWRLTLRALLLGALVMPFLSGLFLAMLTLLREPWPSGLFATVRDSGAQGAAAVLTALSPIQLLAVMAGFALTATCARKTLRHPDRLAPHDRISGIRNAPLPHRRAKRADAQGGGVRAAAQAADRSGPVAVAGAVARAADDDAPARDLDRPLVTPGPVGPTGPTGSAEVQRSGADSR
;
A
#
# COMPACT_ATOMS: atom_id res chain seq x y z
N MET A 1 19.04 34.54 6.70
CA MET A 1 18.61 33.34 7.45
C MET A 1 17.32 32.72 6.91
N ALA A 2 16.24 33.47 6.64
CA ALA A 2 14.99 32.90 6.11
C ALA A 2 15.15 32.17 4.75
N THR A 3 16.01 32.66 3.85
CA THR A 3 16.23 32.06 2.52
C THR A 3 16.85 30.65 2.55
N ALA A 4 17.67 30.34 3.56
CA ALA A 4 18.33 29.03 3.71
C ALA A 4 17.34 27.90 4.06
N HIS A 5 16.21 28.22 4.70
CA HIS A 5 15.14 27.25 5.00
C HIS A 5 14.03 27.26 3.94
N LEU A 6 13.82 28.37 3.26
CA LEU A 6 12.76 28.51 2.25
C LEU A 6 13.03 27.67 0.99
N LEU A 7 14.29 27.56 0.55
CA LEU A 7 14.62 26.76 -0.64
C LEU A 7 14.34 25.26 -0.42
N PRO A 8 14.82 24.60 0.65
CA PRO A 8 14.45 23.21 0.95
C PRO A 8 12.94 22.99 1.09
N ILE A 9 12.22 23.92 1.73
CA ILE A 9 10.76 23.81 1.89
C ILE A 9 10.05 23.91 0.53
N LYS A 10 10.43 24.85 -0.34
CA LYS A 10 9.88 24.96 -1.71
C LYS A 10 10.16 23.71 -2.53
N THR A 11 11.40 23.22 -2.50
CA THR A 11 11.80 21.99 -3.20
C THR A 11 11.02 20.78 -2.68
N ALA A 12 10.87 20.65 -1.37
CA ALA A 12 10.07 19.58 -0.76
C ALA A 12 8.60 19.68 -1.16
N ALA A 13 8.00 20.88 -1.14
CA ALA A 13 6.61 21.10 -1.53
C ALA A 13 6.35 20.76 -3.01
N ALA A 14 7.31 21.02 -3.89
CA ALA A 14 7.22 20.68 -5.31
C ALA A 14 7.46 19.19 -5.60
N LEU A 15 8.45 18.58 -4.96
CA LEU A 15 8.80 17.17 -5.19
C LEU A 15 7.86 16.19 -4.49
N PHE A 16 7.30 16.55 -3.33
CA PHE A 16 6.50 15.64 -2.53
C PHE A 16 5.29 15.05 -3.27
N PRO A 17 4.45 15.81 -4.01
CA PRO A 17 3.34 15.24 -4.76
C PRO A 17 3.80 14.24 -5.84
N LEU A 18 4.92 14.53 -6.51
CA LEU A 18 5.50 13.65 -7.53
C LEU A 18 6.01 12.35 -6.90
N LEU A 19 6.75 12.46 -5.79
CA LEU A 19 7.27 11.31 -5.06
C LEU A 19 6.15 10.48 -4.45
N ALA A 20 5.13 11.12 -3.89
CA ALA A 20 3.93 10.46 -3.38
C ALA A 20 3.22 9.70 -4.50
N LEU A 21 3.06 10.29 -5.68
CA LEU A 21 2.49 9.59 -6.84
C LEU A 21 3.35 8.40 -7.26
N LEU A 22 4.67 8.58 -7.34
CA LEU A 22 5.63 7.55 -7.73
C LEU A 22 5.61 6.34 -6.79
N LEU A 23 5.45 6.55 -5.48
CA LEU A 23 5.44 5.50 -4.48
C LEU A 23 4.05 4.90 -4.24
N LEU A 24 3.02 5.74 -4.17
CA LEU A 24 1.66 5.34 -3.82
C LEU A 24 0.93 4.70 -5.00
N LEU A 25 1.12 5.21 -6.22
CA LEU A 25 0.36 4.75 -7.38
C LEU A 25 0.67 3.28 -7.71
N PRO A 26 1.93 2.83 -7.84
CA PRO A 26 2.22 1.43 -8.12
C PRO A 26 1.73 0.51 -6.99
N THR A 27 1.92 0.93 -5.74
CA THR A 27 1.46 0.20 -4.55
C THR A 27 -0.07 0.01 -4.58
N ALA A 28 -0.81 1.08 -4.87
CA ALA A 28 -2.27 1.04 -5.00
C ALA A 28 -2.72 0.13 -6.15
N VAL A 29 -2.07 0.22 -7.31
CA VAL A 29 -2.37 -0.64 -8.46
C VAL A 29 -2.18 -2.11 -8.11
N VAL A 30 -1.05 -2.48 -7.51
CA VAL A 30 -0.76 -3.87 -7.12
C VAL A 30 -1.81 -4.36 -6.12
N LEU A 31 -2.16 -3.56 -5.12
CA LEU A 31 -3.11 -3.94 -4.09
C LEU A 31 -4.52 -4.15 -4.64
N TYR A 32 -5.01 -3.22 -5.46
CA TYR A 32 -6.33 -3.34 -6.09
C TYR A 32 -6.39 -4.50 -7.07
N ARG A 33 -5.32 -4.79 -7.82
CA ARG A 33 -5.29 -5.96 -8.72
C ARG A 33 -5.25 -7.28 -7.96
N ARG A 34 -4.60 -7.32 -6.80
CA ARG A 34 -4.46 -8.53 -5.98
C ARG A 34 -5.70 -8.81 -5.13
N HIS A 35 -6.34 -7.79 -4.58
CA HIS A 35 -7.41 -7.91 -3.56
C HIS A 35 -8.73 -7.22 -3.89
N GLY A 36 -8.78 -6.35 -4.92
CA GLY A 36 -9.98 -5.60 -5.29
C GLY A 36 -10.29 -4.39 -4.39
N VAL A 37 -9.76 -4.35 -3.16
CA VAL A 37 -9.92 -3.27 -2.17
C VAL A 37 -8.60 -2.87 -1.52
N MET A 38 -8.61 -1.65 -0.98
CA MET A 38 -7.58 -1.07 -0.12
C MET A 38 -8.22 -0.89 1.27
N SER A 39 -8.20 -1.94 2.09
CA SER A 39 -8.76 -1.90 3.45
C SER A 39 -7.84 -1.09 4.39
N ARG A 40 -8.44 -0.36 5.36
CA ARG A 40 -7.67 0.46 6.32
C ARG A 40 -6.57 -0.33 7.02
N GLY A 41 -6.86 -1.58 7.41
CA GLY A 41 -5.88 -2.47 8.03
C GLY A 41 -4.70 -2.79 7.13
N ARG A 42 -4.93 -3.08 5.84
CA ARG A 42 -3.82 -3.34 4.92
C ARG A 42 -3.02 -2.08 4.62
N THR A 43 -3.69 -0.95 4.45
CA THR A 43 -3.03 0.35 4.24
C THR A 43 -2.13 0.69 5.44
N LEU A 44 -2.65 0.62 6.66
CA LEU A 44 -1.89 0.86 7.88
C LEU A 44 -0.71 -0.11 8.00
N SER A 45 -0.91 -1.39 7.68
CA SER A 45 0.16 -2.39 7.69
C SER A 45 1.26 -2.09 6.65
N LEU A 46 0.91 -1.65 5.45
CA LEU A 46 1.88 -1.32 4.38
C LEU A 46 2.70 -0.08 4.74
N TYR A 47 2.03 0.99 5.17
CA TYR A 47 2.70 2.21 5.62
C TYR A 47 3.53 1.98 6.88
N GLY A 48 3.00 1.20 7.83
CA GLY A 48 3.73 0.80 9.03
C GLY A 48 4.99 0.00 8.70
N PHE A 49 4.92 -0.94 7.76
CA PHE A 49 6.09 -1.70 7.31
C PHE A 49 7.13 -0.83 6.61
N LEU A 50 6.69 0.09 5.73
CA LEU A 50 7.59 1.03 5.05
C LEU A 50 8.27 1.98 6.04
N TYR A 51 7.50 2.57 6.95
CA TYR A 51 8.02 3.43 8.00
C TYR A 51 9.03 2.69 8.88
N TYR A 52 8.64 1.51 9.37
CA TYR A 52 9.53 0.61 10.11
C TYR A 52 10.83 0.34 9.36
N SER A 53 10.75 -0.08 8.08
CA SER A 53 11.93 -0.44 7.29
C SER A 53 12.88 0.75 7.12
N LEU A 54 12.32 1.94 6.87
CA LEU A 54 13.09 3.17 6.77
C LEU A 54 13.73 3.54 8.12
N THR A 55 12.98 3.46 9.22
CA THR A 55 13.50 3.73 10.56
C THR A 55 14.61 2.76 10.93
N ALA A 56 14.44 1.47 10.69
CA ALA A 56 15.46 0.46 10.96
C ALA A 56 16.73 0.75 10.16
N PHE A 57 16.61 1.02 8.86
CA PHE A 57 17.74 1.41 8.02
C PHE A 57 18.43 2.67 8.54
N CYS A 58 17.69 3.74 8.84
CA CYS A 58 18.26 4.96 9.38
C CYS A 58 18.95 4.74 10.73
N MET A 59 18.35 3.98 11.65
CA MET A 59 18.95 3.66 12.95
C MET A 59 20.26 2.88 12.83
N THR A 60 20.39 2.05 11.79
CA THR A 60 21.64 1.31 11.54
C THR A 60 22.73 2.16 10.90
N ILE A 61 22.38 3.03 9.94
CA ILE A 61 23.37 3.72 9.10
C ILE A 61 23.76 5.10 9.62
N VAL A 62 22.85 5.81 10.28
CA VAL A 62 23.02 7.20 10.74
C VAL A 62 23.50 7.20 12.20
N PRO A 63 24.46 8.07 12.59
CA PRO A 63 25.03 9.18 11.83
C PRO A 63 26.18 8.78 10.89
N LEU A 64 26.16 9.37 9.70
CA LEU A 64 27.27 9.28 8.74
C LEU A 64 28.39 10.24 9.17
N PRO A 65 29.65 9.78 9.27
CA PRO A 65 30.77 10.63 9.66
C PRO A 65 31.09 11.67 8.58
N LYS A 66 31.67 12.80 8.97
CA LYS A 66 32.21 13.79 8.01
C LYS A 66 33.44 13.20 7.32
N GLN A 67 33.56 13.40 6.01
CA GLN A 67 34.72 12.96 5.24
C GLN A 67 35.90 13.92 5.48
N THR A 68 36.79 13.53 6.38
CA THR A 68 38.06 14.22 6.66
C THR A 68 39.24 13.33 6.29
N GLY A 69 40.41 13.91 6.00
CA GLY A 69 41.59 13.14 5.56
C GLY A 69 42.12 12.15 6.62
N ASP A 70 41.86 12.41 7.89
CA ASP A 70 42.23 11.59 9.05
C ASP A 70 41.17 10.54 9.43
N MET A 71 40.03 10.49 8.72
CA MET A 71 38.89 9.65 9.08
C MET A 71 39.29 8.17 9.24
N CYS A 72 40.02 7.60 8.29
CA CYS A 72 40.42 6.19 8.39
C CYS A 72 41.41 5.88 9.51
N GLN A 73 42.18 6.87 9.98
CA GLN A 73 43.03 6.68 11.16
C GLN A 73 42.17 6.61 12.44
N ARG A 74 41.14 7.45 12.52
CA ARG A 74 40.21 7.48 13.67
C ARG A 74 39.35 6.22 13.76
N PHE A 75 39.01 5.61 12.63
CA PHE A 75 38.22 4.38 12.55
C PHE A 75 39.07 3.12 12.34
N ALA A 76 40.40 3.18 12.53
CA ALA A 76 41.29 2.03 12.33
C ALA A 76 40.90 0.80 13.19
N MET A 77 40.36 1.03 14.40
CA MET A 77 39.93 -0.03 15.32
C MET A 77 38.73 -0.84 14.80
N VAL A 78 37.97 -0.31 13.85
CA VAL A 78 36.81 -0.98 13.23
C VAL A 78 37.08 -1.43 11.79
N ALA A 79 38.34 -1.33 11.34
CA ALA A 79 38.75 -1.71 9.99
C ALA A 79 38.55 -3.22 9.73
N HIS A 80 38.71 -4.03 10.77
CA HIS A 80 38.66 -5.48 10.66
C HIS A 80 37.34 -6.03 11.20
N PRO A 81 36.66 -6.89 10.44
CA PRO A 81 35.42 -7.52 10.87
C PRO A 81 35.64 -8.47 12.05
N GLN A 82 34.69 -8.48 12.97
CA GLN A 82 34.61 -9.41 14.08
C GLN A 82 33.83 -10.65 13.62
N TRP A 83 34.47 -11.82 13.65
CA TRP A 83 33.88 -13.07 13.15
C TRP A 83 33.51 -14.08 14.24
N MET A 84 33.95 -13.88 15.48
CA MET A 84 33.85 -14.88 16.55
C MET A 84 32.54 -14.73 17.32
N PRO A 85 31.61 -15.70 17.24
CA PRO A 85 30.38 -15.61 18.01
C PRO A 85 30.64 -15.61 19.52
N GLY A 86 29.80 -14.90 20.27
CA GLY A 86 29.82 -14.85 21.74
C GLY A 86 30.69 -13.76 22.35
N ASN A 87 31.24 -12.85 21.55
CA ASN A 87 32.01 -11.70 22.02
C ASN A 87 31.13 -10.71 22.81
N THR A 88 29.84 -10.57 22.46
CA THR A 88 28.89 -9.74 23.22
C THR A 88 28.85 -10.09 24.71
N PHE A 89 28.96 -11.38 25.07
CA PHE A 89 28.99 -11.80 26.48
C PHE A 89 30.25 -11.33 27.21
N SER A 90 31.40 -11.40 26.53
CA SER A 90 32.66 -10.87 27.03
C SER A 90 32.58 -9.36 27.27
N ASP A 91 31.93 -8.62 26.37
CA ASP A 91 31.81 -7.18 26.48
C ASP A 91 30.83 -6.74 27.57
N ILE A 92 29.70 -7.45 27.73
CA ILE A 92 28.80 -7.27 28.87
C ILE A 92 29.54 -7.49 30.19
N TRP A 93 30.36 -8.54 30.28
CA TRP A 93 31.12 -8.88 31.47
C TRP A 93 32.19 -7.84 31.82
N LYS A 94 32.92 -7.35 30.80
CA LYS A 94 33.90 -6.25 30.95
C LYS A 94 33.24 -4.97 31.44
N GLU A 95 32.13 -4.57 30.82
CA GLU A 95 31.40 -3.34 31.12
C GLU A 95 30.72 -3.39 32.51
N ALA A 96 30.38 -4.58 32.99
CA ALA A 96 29.92 -4.79 34.36
C ALA A 96 31.03 -4.63 35.42
N HIS A 97 32.27 -4.29 35.04
CA HIS A 97 33.46 -4.28 35.89
C HIS A 97 33.64 -5.59 36.69
N HIS A 98 33.24 -6.73 36.11
CA HIS A 98 33.29 -8.05 36.75
C HIS A 98 32.47 -8.14 38.06
N LYS A 99 31.52 -7.21 38.28
CA LYS A 99 30.65 -7.18 39.47
C LYS A 99 29.32 -7.85 39.16
N VAL A 100 28.98 -8.90 39.89
CA VAL A 100 27.70 -9.59 39.75
C VAL A 100 26.61 -8.80 40.49
N GLY A 101 25.81 -8.02 39.76
CA GLY A 101 24.70 -7.26 40.32
C GLY A 101 23.69 -6.85 39.23
N LEU A 102 22.40 -6.81 39.56
CA LEU A 102 21.33 -6.51 38.59
C LEU A 102 21.50 -5.11 37.96
N ASN A 103 21.98 -4.14 38.74
CA ASN A 103 22.32 -2.81 38.23
C ASN A 103 23.53 -2.82 37.28
N SER A 104 24.63 -3.50 37.64
CA SER A 104 25.88 -3.50 36.87
C SER A 104 25.84 -4.40 35.63
N LEU A 105 25.08 -5.50 35.66
CA LEU A 105 24.96 -6.41 34.53
C LEU A 105 23.83 -6.04 33.57
N VAL A 106 22.73 -5.43 34.05
CA VAL A 106 21.50 -5.34 33.26
C VAL A 106 20.98 -3.92 33.10
N LEU A 107 20.75 -3.19 34.21
CA LEU A 107 20.05 -1.89 34.13
C LEU A 107 20.94 -0.74 33.63
N GLN A 108 22.24 -0.76 33.91
CA GLN A 108 23.16 0.33 33.55
C GLN A 108 24.26 -0.11 32.56
N ASN A 109 24.14 -1.30 31.98
CA ASN A 109 25.15 -1.84 31.08
C ASN A 109 24.85 -1.45 29.61
N PRO A 110 25.65 -0.57 28.98
CA PRO A 110 25.41 -0.14 27.60
C PRO A 110 25.52 -1.28 26.59
N ALA A 111 26.31 -2.33 26.85
CA ALA A 111 26.40 -3.50 25.96
C ALA A 111 25.10 -4.32 25.98
N VAL A 112 24.45 -4.45 27.14
CA VAL A 112 23.11 -5.06 27.23
C VAL A 112 22.07 -4.20 26.52
N ALA A 113 22.08 -2.88 26.73
CA ALA A 113 21.17 -1.99 26.03
C ALA A 113 21.32 -2.08 24.51
N GLY A 114 22.56 -2.08 23.99
CA GLY A 114 22.87 -2.27 22.58
C GLY A 114 22.33 -3.60 22.04
N THR A 115 22.60 -4.70 22.75
CA THR A 115 22.09 -6.04 22.40
C THR A 115 20.56 -6.07 22.34
N VAL A 116 19.88 -5.47 23.33
CA VAL A 116 18.42 -5.40 23.34
C VAL A 116 17.90 -4.55 22.18
N PHE A 117 18.53 -3.43 21.86
CA PHE A 117 18.11 -2.61 20.71
C PHE A 117 18.30 -3.31 19.37
N ASN A 118 19.39 -4.05 19.18
CA ASN A 118 19.59 -4.90 18.01
C ASN A 118 18.49 -5.98 17.94
N LEU A 119 18.18 -6.63 19.05
CA LEU A 119 17.07 -7.60 19.11
C LEU A 119 15.73 -6.95 18.70
N LEU A 120 15.43 -5.75 19.23
CA LEU A 120 14.20 -5.02 18.95
C LEU A 120 14.14 -4.47 17.52
N LEU A 121 15.29 -4.21 16.89
CA LEU A 121 15.39 -3.65 15.55
C LEU A 121 14.69 -4.53 14.50
N LEU A 122 14.91 -5.84 14.54
CA LEU A 122 14.30 -6.78 13.60
C LEU A 122 13.08 -7.52 14.15
N LEU A 123 12.68 -7.28 15.40
CA LEU A 123 11.45 -7.84 15.95
C LEU A 123 10.20 -7.49 15.12
N PRO A 124 9.95 -6.23 14.71
CA PRO A 124 8.80 -5.91 13.87
C PRO A 124 8.82 -6.62 12.51
N LEU A 125 10.00 -6.86 11.92
CA LEU A 125 10.12 -7.63 10.67
C LEU A 125 9.51 -9.03 10.83
N GLY A 126 9.82 -9.71 11.94
CA GLY A 126 9.23 -11.00 12.29
C GLY A 126 7.70 -10.98 12.33
N VAL A 127 7.15 -9.94 12.96
CA VAL A 127 5.70 -9.72 13.06
C VAL A 127 5.07 -9.54 11.68
N PHE A 128 5.64 -8.68 10.83
CA PHE A 128 5.14 -8.45 9.48
C PHE A 128 5.24 -9.70 8.61
N LEU A 129 6.34 -10.44 8.69
CA LEU A 129 6.54 -11.66 7.90
C LEU A 129 5.51 -12.74 8.24
N ARG A 130 5.15 -12.90 9.52
CA ARG A 130 4.07 -13.81 9.93
C ARG A 130 2.70 -13.29 9.53
N TYR A 131 2.35 -12.10 10.01
CA TYR A 131 0.97 -11.60 9.95
C TYR A 131 0.56 -11.15 8.55
N HIS A 132 1.45 -10.48 7.82
CA HIS A 132 1.14 -9.92 6.50
C HIS A 132 1.54 -10.86 5.36
N PHE A 133 2.75 -11.41 5.44
CA PHE A 133 3.31 -12.19 4.33
C PHE A 133 3.09 -13.69 4.46
N GLY A 134 2.54 -14.17 5.58
CA GLY A 134 2.25 -15.59 5.83
C GLY A 134 3.49 -16.47 5.73
N ARG A 135 4.68 -15.94 6.04
CA ARG A 135 5.94 -16.68 5.93
C ARG A 135 6.13 -17.61 7.11
N SER A 136 6.75 -18.76 6.86
CA SER A 136 7.11 -19.73 7.89
C SER A 136 8.25 -19.20 8.75
N LEU A 137 8.41 -19.75 9.95
CA LEU A 137 9.50 -19.40 10.86
C LEU A 137 10.89 -19.51 10.20
N ARG A 138 11.11 -20.58 9.41
CA ARG A 138 12.37 -20.77 8.65
C ARG A 138 12.61 -19.65 7.66
N ALA A 139 11.59 -19.29 6.88
CA ALA A 139 11.69 -18.18 5.94
C ALA A 139 11.94 -16.86 6.65
N THR A 140 11.32 -16.64 7.82
CA THR A 140 11.59 -15.46 8.65
C THR A 140 13.01 -15.41 9.15
N ALA A 141 13.56 -16.53 9.65
CA ALA A 141 14.94 -16.58 10.10
C ALA A 141 15.92 -16.23 8.97
N VAL A 142 15.73 -16.83 7.78
CA VAL A 142 16.56 -16.53 6.60
C VAL A 142 16.43 -15.07 6.17
N ILE A 143 15.21 -14.52 6.11
CA ILE A 143 15.01 -13.12 5.74
C ILE A 143 15.62 -12.19 6.79
N GLY A 144 15.44 -12.47 8.08
CA GLY A 144 16.03 -11.70 9.18
C GLY A 144 17.55 -11.70 9.10
N PHE A 145 18.15 -12.86 8.84
CA PHE A 145 19.59 -13.01 8.62
C PHE A 145 20.07 -12.18 7.42
N VAL A 146 19.42 -12.31 6.26
CA VAL A 146 19.80 -11.57 5.05
C VAL A 146 19.67 -10.05 5.25
N VAL A 147 18.60 -9.60 5.91
CA VAL A 147 18.41 -8.18 6.23
C VAL A 147 19.50 -7.70 7.18
N SER A 148 19.79 -8.44 8.25
CA SER A 148 20.85 -8.06 9.18
C SER A 148 22.22 -8.05 8.50
N MET A 149 22.54 -9.07 7.71
CA MET A 149 23.76 -9.13 6.90
C MET A 149 23.87 -7.92 5.97
N SER A 150 22.75 -7.46 5.39
CA SER A 150 22.76 -6.26 4.54
C SER A 150 23.13 -4.99 5.30
N PHE A 151 22.76 -4.88 6.59
CA PHE A 151 23.17 -3.75 7.43
C PHE A 151 24.67 -3.78 7.71
N GLU A 152 25.17 -4.93 8.17
CA GLU A 152 26.60 -5.13 8.45
C GLU A 152 27.46 -4.90 7.21
N LEU A 153 27.07 -5.46 6.06
CA LEU A 153 27.78 -5.24 4.79
C LEU A 153 27.72 -3.78 4.36
N THR A 154 26.58 -3.11 4.53
CA THR A 154 26.47 -1.69 4.20
C THR A 154 27.45 -0.89 5.05
N GLN A 155 27.56 -1.15 6.35
CA GLN A 155 28.48 -0.40 7.22
C GLN A 155 29.95 -0.75 6.99
N TRP A 156 30.26 -2.03 6.81
CA TRP A 156 31.61 -2.53 6.62
C TRP A 156 32.23 -2.06 5.30
N THR A 157 31.42 -1.98 4.25
CA THR A 157 31.82 -1.37 2.97
C THR A 157 31.90 0.16 3.04
N GLY A 158 31.68 0.74 4.23
CA GLY A 158 31.60 2.19 4.44
C GLY A 158 30.33 2.83 3.89
N VAL A 159 29.35 2.05 3.44
CA VAL A 159 28.24 2.38 2.53
C VAL A 159 28.74 2.37 1.10
N TRP A 160 29.07 1.15 0.65
CA TRP A 160 29.32 0.78 -0.75
C TRP A 160 30.36 1.67 -1.46
N GLY A 161 31.43 2.06 -0.75
CA GLY A 161 32.52 2.87 -1.31
C GLY A 161 32.28 4.38 -1.25
N LEU A 162 31.22 4.85 -0.59
CA LEU A 162 31.08 6.27 -0.27
C LEU A 162 32.20 6.77 0.66
N TYR A 163 32.79 5.87 1.45
CA TYR A 163 33.92 6.11 2.33
C TYR A 163 35.06 5.14 2.01
N ASN A 164 36.31 5.57 2.21
CA ASN A 164 37.50 4.79 1.90
C ASN A 164 37.78 3.65 2.90
N CYS A 165 37.04 3.59 4.01
CA CYS A 165 37.17 2.61 5.08
C CYS A 165 35.83 2.47 5.82
N PRO A 166 35.61 1.37 6.56
CA PRO A 166 34.44 1.23 7.43
C PRO A 166 34.44 2.30 8.52
N TYR A 167 33.24 2.72 8.91
CA TYR A 167 33.03 3.63 10.04
C TYR A 167 32.33 2.97 11.23
N ARG A 168 31.98 1.68 11.11
CA ARG A 168 31.37 0.87 12.16
C ARG A 168 31.88 -0.56 12.04
N LEU A 169 32.02 -1.24 13.17
CA LEU A 169 32.49 -2.62 13.25
C LEU A 169 31.45 -3.54 12.63
N PHE A 170 31.89 -4.45 11.74
CA PHE A 170 31.08 -5.59 11.33
C PHE A 170 31.09 -6.61 12.47
N ASP A 171 29.92 -6.95 13.02
CA ASP A 171 29.80 -7.86 14.15
C ASP A 171 28.85 -9.03 13.85
N VAL A 172 29.38 -10.26 13.95
CA VAL A 172 28.59 -11.49 13.75
C VAL A 172 27.55 -11.65 14.86
N ASP A 173 27.83 -11.20 16.09
CA ASP A 173 26.87 -11.29 17.18
C ASP A 173 25.67 -10.36 16.96
N ASP A 174 25.88 -9.16 16.41
CA ASP A 174 24.80 -8.26 16.01
C ASP A 174 23.89 -8.93 14.97
N MET A 175 24.49 -9.66 14.02
CA MET A 175 23.74 -10.42 13.04
C MET A 175 22.90 -11.55 13.64
N ILE A 176 23.45 -12.26 14.62
CA ILE A 176 22.75 -13.33 15.36
C ILE A 176 21.59 -12.72 16.17
N VAL A 177 21.84 -11.65 16.91
CA VAL A 177 20.86 -10.98 17.78
C VAL A 177 19.73 -10.37 16.96
N ASN A 178 20.03 -9.65 15.88
CA ASN A 178 19.03 -9.13 14.95
C ASN A 178 18.17 -10.27 14.36
N THR A 179 18.80 -11.38 13.93
CA THR A 179 18.07 -12.55 13.42
C THR A 179 17.17 -13.18 14.48
N ALA A 180 17.65 -13.29 15.72
CA ALA A 180 16.85 -13.74 16.86
C ALA A 180 15.66 -12.80 17.11
N GLY A 181 15.85 -11.49 16.97
CA GLY A 181 14.80 -10.48 17.00
C GLY A 181 13.67 -10.80 16.02
N ALA A 182 13.99 -11.05 14.75
CA ALA A 182 13.02 -11.44 13.73
C ALA A 182 12.29 -12.75 14.07
N VAL A 183 13.01 -13.74 14.61
CA VAL A 183 12.42 -15.01 15.06
C VAL A 183 11.44 -14.80 16.23
N ILE A 184 11.85 -14.06 17.25
CA ILE A 184 11.01 -13.75 18.42
C ILE A 184 9.78 -12.96 17.99
N GLY A 185 9.94 -11.94 17.14
CA GLY A 185 8.83 -11.18 16.59
C GLY A 185 7.81 -12.06 15.86
N TRP A 186 8.28 -13.06 15.10
CA TRP A 186 7.40 -14.04 14.48
C TRP A 186 6.68 -14.92 15.50
N LEU A 187 7.37 -15.38 16.55
CA LEU A 187 6.77 -16.18 17.62
C LEU A 187 5.67 -15.38 18.35
N LEU A 188 5.97 -14.14 18.74
CA LEU A 188 5.04 -13.20 19.40
C LEU A 188 3.85 -12.84 18.53
N ALA A 189 4.05 -12.74 17.22
CA ALA A 189 2.96 -12.49 16.29
C ALA A 189 1.93 -13.63 16.23
N GLY A 190 2.26 -14.85 16.67
CA GLY A 190 1.33 -15.97 16.68
C GLY A 190 0.09 -15.73 17.56
N PRO A 191 0.27 -15.52 18.88
CA PRO A 191 -0.83 -15.12 19.76
C PRO A 191 -1.55 -13.87 19.29
N VAL A 192 -0.81 -12.82 18.92
CA VAL A 192 -1.38 -11.53 18.49
C VAL A 192 -2.21 -11.66 17.21
N ALA A 193 -1.77 -12.49 16.25
CA ALA A 193 -2.52 -12.75 15.02
C ALA A 193 -3.86 -13.46 15.26
N ARG A 194 -4.04 -14.16 16.40
CA ARG A 194 -5.35 -14.72 16.78
C ARG A 194 -6.31 -13.64 17.30
N MET A 195 -5.79 -12.55 17.85
CA MET A 195 -6.59 -11.42 18.34
C MET A 195 -6.93 -10.42 17.24
N LEU A 196 -6.08 -10.31 16.22
CA LEU A 196 -6.28 -9.42 15.08
C LEU A 196 -7.20 -10.06 14.02
N PRO A 197 -8.14 -9.31 13.42
CA PRO A 197 -8.96 -9.81 12.33
C PRO A 197 -8.10 -10.13 11.11
N ALA A 198 -8.30 -11.31 10.52
CA ALA A 198 -7.64 -11.68 9.27
C ALA A 198 -7.85 -10.60 8.19
N LEU A 199 -6.77 -10.16 7.55
CA LEU A 199 -6.82 -9.12 6.52
C LEU A 199 -7.76 -9.49 5.37
N GLU A 200 -7.87 -10.78 5.06
CA GLU A 200 -8.80 -11.37 4.11
C GLU A 200 -10.26 -11.13 4.49
N ALA A 201 -10.61 -11.32 5.77
CA ALA A 201 -11.96 -11.09 6.26
C ALA A 201 -12.32 -9.60 6.20
N LEU A 202 -11.36 -8.72 6.51
CA LEU A 202 -11.55 -7.26 6.37
C LEU A 202 -11.76 -6.85 4.92
N ASP A 203 -10.99 -7.43 3.99
CA ASP A 203 -11.16 -7.19 2.57
C ASP A 203 -12.53 -7.68 2.08
N GLY A 204 -12.94 -8.90 2.47
CA GLY A 204 -14.23 -9.48 2.12
C GLY A 204 -15.39 -8.61 2.59
N ARG A 205 -15.37 -8.15 3.85
CA ARG A 205 -16.37 -7.20 4.38
C ARG A 205 -16.38 -5.88 3.60
N ALA A 206 -15.20 -5.34 3.28
CA ALA A 206 -15.09 -4.10 2.51
C ALA A 206 -15.62 -4.24 1.07
N LEU A 207 -15.35 -5.39 0.44
CA LEU A 207 -15.74 -5.69 -0.93
C LEU A 207 -17.24 -6.04 -1.02
N ALA A 208 -17.80 -6.74 -0.03
CA ALA A 208 -19.23 -7.03 0.09
C ALA A 208 -20.04 -5.74 0.31
N ALA A 209 -19.57 -4.87 1.20
CA ALA A 209 -20.21 -3.57 1.40
C ALA A 209 -20.08 -2.67 0.15
N ARG A 210 -18.93 -2.74 -0.55
CA ARG A 210 -18.60 -1.85 -1.68
C ARG A 210 -17.75 -2.57 -2.74
N PRO A 211 -18.38 -3.18 -3.77
CA PRO A 211 -17.67 -3.91 -4.81
C PRO A 211 -16.68 -3.04 -5.63
N VAL A 212 -16.99 -1.74 -5.77
CA VAL A 212 -16.17 -0.76 -6.48
C VAL A 212 -15.81 0.41 -5.56
N PRO A 213 -14.75 0.28 -4.74
CA PRO A 213 -14.40 1.32 -3.79
C PRO A 213 -14.01 2.63 -4.52
N PHE A 214 -14.35 3.77 -3.91
CA PHE A 214 -14.04 5.10 -4.44
C PHE A 214 -12.54 5.25 -4.76
N GLY A 215 -11.67 4.79 -3.85
CA GLY A 215 -10.22 4.83 -4.05
C GLY A 215 -9.77 4.10 -5.32
N ARG A 216 -10.36 2.96 -5.67
CA ARG A 216 -10.04 2.23 -6.90
C ARG A 216 -10.45 3.00 -8.15
N ARG A 217 -11.60 3.68 -8.13
CA ARG A 217 -12.01 4.57 -9.23
C ARG A 217 -11.11 5.78 -9.36
N LEU A 218 -10.72 6.39 -8.24
CA LEU A 218 -9.79 7.51 -8.22
C LEU A 218 -8.41 7.11 -8.74
N THR A 219 -7.86 5.97 -8.31
CA THR A 219 -6.59 5.45 -8.82
C THR A 219 -6.66 5.19 -10.33
N ALA A 220 -7.78 4.65 -10.85
CA ALA A 220 -7.95 4.45 -12.30
C ALA A 220 -7.94 5.80 -13.04
N LEU A 221 -8.65 6.80 -12.51
CA LEU A 221 -8.68 8.15 -13.06
C LEU A 221 -7.29 8.79 -13.08
N VAL A 222 -6.52 8.66 -11.99
CA VAL A 222 -5.14 9.17 -11.91
C VAL A 222 -4.25 8.51 -12.97
N VAL A 223 -4.37 7.19 -13.16
CA VAL A 223 -3.64 6.48 -14.23
C VAL A 223 -4.07 6.97 -15.62
N ASP A 224 -5.37 7.15 -15.86
CA ASP A 224 -5.87 7.63 -17.15
C ASP A 224 -5.40 9.05 -17.46
N VAL A 225 -5.44 9.95 -16.48
CA VAL A 225 -4.95 11.33 -16.60
C VAL A 225 -3.44 11.36 -16.83
N ALA A 226 -2.67 10.57 -16.07
CA ALA A 226 -1.23 10.48 -16.25
C ALA A 226 -0.87 9.92 -17.64
N GLY A 227 -1.57 8.87 -18.09
CA GLY A 227 -1.39 8.30 -19.42
C GLY A 227 -1.74 9.28 -20.54
N TYR A 228 -2.86 9.99 -20.40
CA TYR A 228 -3.24 11.07 -21.33
C TYR A 228 -2.19 12.18 -21.39
N ALA A 229 -1.68 12.62 -20.24
CA ALA A 229 -0.65 13.66 -20.16
C ALA A 229 0.65 13.20 -20.82
N VAL A 230 1.12 11.98 -20.51
CA VAL A 230 2.32 11.38 -21.12
C VAL A 230 2.15 11.24 -22.63
N ALA A 231 1.01 10.75 -23.11
CA ALA A 231 0.73 10.62 -24.53
C ALA A 231 0.72 11.99 -25.25
N SER A 232 0.15 13.01 -24.61
CA SER A 232 0.11 14.37 -25.15
C SER A 232 1.49 15.00 -25.23
N VAL A 233 2.31 14.86 -24.16
CA VAL A 233 3.69 15.35 -24.12
C VAL A 233 4.56 14.61 -25.14
N PHE A 234 4.41 13.28 -25.22
CA PHE A 234 5.15 12.47 -26.19
C PHE A 234 4.81 12.87 -27.64
N ALA A 235 3.52 13.01 -27.96
CA ALA A 235 3.09 13.47 -29.28
C ALA A 235 3.64 14.86 -29.62
N ALA A 236 3.62 15.79 -28.66
CA ALA A 236 4.21 17.11 -28.84
C ALA A 236 5.73 17.04 -29.06
N ALA A 237 6.45 16.26 -28.25
CA ALA A 237 7.90 16.11 -28.37
C ALA A 237 8.32 15.50 -29.72
N VAL A 238 7.58 14.50 -30.21
CA VAL A 238 7.83 13.89 -31.54
C VAL A 238 7.64 14.93 -32.65
N MET A 239 6.59 15.74 -32.60
CA MET A 239 6.35 16.79 -33.60
C MET A 239 7.43 17.86 -33.58
N THR A 240 7.84 18.31 -32.39
CA THR A 240 8.94 19.27 -32.23
C THR A 240 10.27 18.71 -32.73
N TYR A 241 10.55 17.43 -32.48
CA TYR A 241 11.76 16.77 -32.98
C TYR A 241 11.79 16.69 -34.51
N GLN A 242 10.64 16.55 -35.17
CA GLN A 242 10.51 16.58 -36.63
C GLN A 242 10.53 18.00 -37.23
N GLY A 243 10.79 19.04 -36.42
CA GLY A 243 10.82 20.44 -36.86
C GLY A 243 9.44 21.08 -37.05
N GLY A 244 8.36 20.40 -36.62
CA GLY A 244 7.00 20.90 -36.69
C GLY A 244 6.48 21.48 -35.36
N ALA A 245 5.49 22.36 -35.43
CA ALA A 245 4.69 22.74 -34.26
C ALA A 245 3.56 21.71 -34.06
N ALA A 246 3.37 21.25 -32.83
CA ALA A 246 2.25 20.36 -32.50
C ALA A 246 0.91 21.11 -32.69
N PRO A 247 0.02 20.65 -33.59
CA PRO A 247 -1.29 21.29 -33.76
C PRO A 247 -2.12 21.28 -32.47
N SER A 248 -2.89 22.34 -32.25
CA SER A 248 -3.74 22.51 -31.06
C SER A 248 -4.81 21.43 -30.90
N TRP A 249 -5.16 20.71 -31.98
CA TRP A 249 -6.13 19.62 -31.95
C TRP A 249 -5.55 18.29 -31.45
N ILE A 250 -4.22 18.11 -31.37
CA ILE A 250 -3.61 16.83 -30.94
C ILE A 250 -4.13 16.37 -29.55
N PRO A 251 -4.11 17.20 -28.50
CA PRO A 251 -4.63 16.80 -27.19
C PRO A 251 -6.12 16.42 -27.24
N VAL A 252 -6.91 17.11 -28.06
CA VAL A 252 -8.34 16.80 -28.28
C VAL A 252 -8.50 15.44 -28.96
N GLY A 253 -7.70 15.16 -29.99
CA GLY A 253 -7.67 13.85 -30.66
C GLY A 253 -7.30 12.71 -29.70
N ILE A 254 -6.27 12.92 -28.86
CA ILE A 254 -5.87 11.96 -27.82
C ILE A 254 -6.99 11.79 -26.80
N PHE A 255 -7.66 12.86 -26.38
CA PHE A 255 -8.78 12.78 -25.44
C PHE A 255 -9.94 11.94 -26.00
N VAL A 256 -10.34 12.19 -27.25
CA VAL A 256 -11.37 11.42 -27.95
C VAL A 256 -10.95 9.96 -28.08
N ALA A 257 -9.72 9.69 -28.51
CA ALA A 257 -9.20 8.34 -28.62
C ALA A 257 -9.21 7.61 -27.26
N TRP A 258 -8.75 8.27 -26.20
CA TRP A 258 -8.53 7.67 -24.89
C TRP A 258 -9.82 7.44 -24.09
N PHE A 259 -10.73 8.42 -24.10
CA PHE A 259 -11.93 8.42 -23.26
C PHE A 259 -13.21 8.05 -24.02
N ILE A 260 -13.21 8.05 -25.35
CA ILE A 260 -14.38 7.73 -26.18
C ILE A 260 -14.12 6.48 -27.03
N LEU A 261 -13.13 6.48 -27.91
CA LEU A 261 -12.91 5.37 -28.86
C LEU A 261 -12.46 4.09 -28.15
N LEU A 262 -11.45 4.17 -27.27
CA LEU A 262 -10.94 3.00 -26.53
C LEU A 262 -12.01 2.34 -25.65
N PRO A 263 -12.83 3.07 -24.86
CA PRO A 263 -13.88 2.42 -24.08
C PRO A 263 -15.06 1.93 -24.92
N LEU A 264 -15.30 2.49 -26.11
CA LEU A 264 -16.29 1.95 -27.03
C LEU A 264 -15.86 0.57 -27.56
N ALA A 265 -14.58 0.41 -27.90
CA ALA A 265 -14.02 -0.84 -28.42
C ALA A 265 -13.79 -1.91 -27.32
N THR A 266 -13.31 -1.50 -26.15
CA THR A 266 -12.85 -2.44 -25.11
C THR A 266 -13.74 -2.49 -23.87
N GLY A 267 -14.71 -1.56 -23.76
CA GLY A 267 -15.53 -1.37 -22.58
C GLY A 267 -14.81 -0.69 -21.41
N ALA A 268 -13.56 -0.23 -21.55
CA ALA A 268 -12.82 0.42 -20.47
C ALA A 268 -11.76 1.40 -20.99
N THR A 269 -11.42 2.40 -20.19
CA THR A 269 -10.18 3.19 -20.39
C THR A 269 -8.96 2.37 -19.93
N PRO A 270 -7.74 2.66 -20.41
CA PRO A 270 -6.53 1.96 -19.98
C PRO A 270 -6.35 1.86 -18.45
N GLY A 271 -6.57 2.95 -17.72
CA GLY A 271 -6.49 2.99 -16.25
C GLY A 271 -7.57 2.14 -15.57
N LYS A 272 -8.80 2.16 -16.10
CA LYS A 272 -9.87 1.27 -15.64
C LYS A 272 -9.54 -0.19 -15.89
N ARG A 273 -9.06 -0.53 -17.09
CA ARG A 273 -8.63 -1.88 -17.44
C ARG A 273 -7.49 -2.36 -16.52
N LEU A 274 -6.51 -1.49 -16.24
CA LEU A 274 -5.41 -1.77 -15.32
C LEU A 274 -5.92 -2.13 -13.93
N LEU A 275 -6.93 -1.41 -13.43
CA LEU A 275 -7.56 -1.66 -12.15
C LEU A 275 -8.76 -2.61 -12.21
N LEU A 276 -8.89 -3.39 -13.29
CA LEU A 276 -9.91 -4.42 -13.43
C LEU A 276 -11.33 -3.84 -13.29
N LEU A 277 -11.60 -2.71 -13.94
CA LEU A 277 -12.90 -2.05 -14.02
C LEU A 277 -13.37 -2.03 -15.49
N LYS A 278 -14.68 -2.16 -15.69
CA LYS A 278 -15.36 -2.04 -16.98
C LYS A 278 -16.48 -1.00 -16.89
N LEU A 279 -16.79 -0.34 -17.98
CA LEU A 279 -17.96 0.52 -18.14
C LEU A 279 -19.15 -0.32 -18.60
N VAL A 280 -20.29 -0.11 -17.96
CA VAL A 280 -21.56 -0.76 -18.29
C VAL A 280 -22.66 0.30 -18.23
N ALA A 281 -23.59 0.26 -19.19
CA ALA A 281 -24.77 1.12 -19.16
C ALA A 281 -25.75 0.66 -18.07
N ASP A 282 -26.42 1.61 -17.41
CA ASP A 282 -27.32 1.29 -16.30
C ASP A 282 -28.56 0.50 -16.74
N ASP A 283 -29.00 0.69 -17.99
CA ASP A 283 -30.08 -0.04 -18.66
C ASP A 283 -29.67 -1.44 -19.16
N GLY A 284 -28.41 -1.85 -18.95
CA GLY A 284 -27.88 -3.14 -19.42
C GLY A 284 -27.62 -3.19 -20.93
N GLY A 285 -27.88 -2.09 -21.65
CA GLY A 285 -27.65 -1.96 -23.08
C GLY A 285 -26.17 -1.79 -23.45
N PRO A 286 -25.88 -1.67 -24.77
CA PRO A 286 -24.54 -1.38 -25.25
C PRO A 286 -24.07 0.03 -24.82
N LEU A 287 -22.75 0.23 -24.80
CA LEU A 287 -22.17 1.56 -24.57
C LEU A 287 -22.43 2.44 -25.79
N VAL A 288 -23.29 3.44 -25.66
CA VAL A 288 -23.57 4.40 -26.73
C VAL A 288 -22.58 5.59 -26.71
N PRO A 289 -22.11 6.06 -27.89
CA PRO A 289 -21.08 7.11 -27.96
C PRO A 289 -21.47 8.41 -27.26
N TRP A 290 -22.71 8.89 -27.41
CA TRP A 290 -23.11 10.19 -26.84
C TRP A 290 -23.10 10.19 -25.30
N ARG A 291 -23.52 9.08 -24.65
CA ARG A 291 -23.47 8.94 -23.19
C ARG A 291 -22.02 8.92 -22.71
N LEU A 292 -21.14 8.26 -23.48
CA LEU A 292 -19.71 8.21 -23.17
C LEU A 292 -19.04 9.58 -23.35
N THR A 293 -19.37 10.31 -24.42
CA THR A 293 -18.92 11.69 -24.64
C THR A 293 -19.39 12.59 -23.50
N LEU A 294 -20.67 12.56 -23.14
CA LEU A 294 -21.21 13.32 -22.01
C LEU A 294 -20.47 12.99 -20.71
N ARG A 295 -20.26 11.70 -20.43
CA ARG A 295 -19.48 11.23 -19.28
C ARG A 295 -18.05 11.80 -19.28
N ALA A 296 -17.36 11.72 -20.41
CA ALA A 296 -15.99 12.18 -20.57
C ALA A 296 -15.88 13.70 -20.40
N LEU A 297 -16.81 14.46 -20.98
CA LEU A 297 -16.88 15.92 -20.85
C LEU A 297 -17.16 16.34 -19.40
N LEU A 298 -18.11 15.71 -18.71
CA LEU A 298 -18.39 15.99 -17.30
C LEU A 298 -17.19 15.67 -16.40
N LEU A 299 -16.46 14.59 -16.70
CA LEU A 299 -15.24 14.22 -15.99
C LEU A 299 -14.09 15.20 -16.29
N GLY A 300 -13.93 15.61 -17.54
CA GLY A 300 -12.95 16.61 -17.96
C GLY A 300 -13.21 17.97 -17.33
N ALA A 301 -14.47 18.44 -17.34
CA ALA A 301 -14.89 19.68 -16.68
C ALA A 301 -14.61 19.67 -15.18
N LEU A 302 -14.63 18.49 -14.55
CA LEU A 302 -14.29 18.34 -13.14
C LEU A 302 -12.77 18.34 -12.90
N VAL A 303 -12.01 17.61 -13.71
CA VAL A 303 -10.60 17.31 -13.46
C VAL A 303 -9.66 18.38 -14.03
N MET A 304 -9.98 18.96 -15.19
CA MET A 304 -9.09 19.91 -15.87
C MET A 304 -8.82 21.17 -15.05
N PRO A 305 -9.80 21.81 -14.38
CA PRO A 305 -9.53 22.98 -13.55
C PRO A 305 -8.60 22.68 -12.35
N PHE A 306 -8.70 21.47 -11.79
CA PHE A 306 -7.82 21.03 -10.71
C PHE A 306 -6.38 20.82 -11.22
N LEU A 307 -6.22 20.17 -12.37
CA LEU A 307 -4.91 19.94 -12.97
C LEU A 307 -4.25 21.23 -13.45
N SER A 308 -5.01 22.15 -14.04
CA SER A 308 -4.48 23.44 -14.48
C SER A 308 -4.03 24.28 -13.28
N GLY A 309 -4.78 24.28 -12.18
CA GLY A 309 -4.37 24.90 -10.92
C GLY A 309 -3.09 24.30 -10.34
N LEU A 310 -2.96 22.96 -10.34
CA LEU A 310 -1.76 22.27 -9.86
C LEU A 310 -0.54 22.57 -10.74
N PHE A 311 -0.71 22.52 -12.07
CA PHE A 311 0.35 22.82 -13.03
C PHE A 311 0.84 24.26 -12.90
N LEU A 312 -0.08 25.20 -12.74
CA LEU A 312 0.23 26.60 -12.52
C LEU A 312 0.97 26.83 -11.20
N ALA A 313 0.51 26.22 -10.11
CA ALA A 313 1.21 26.25 -8.83
C ALA A 313 2.64 25.67 -8.95
N MET A 314 2.82 24.59 -9.71
CA MET A 314 4.13 24.02 -9.98
C MET A 314 5.03 24.98 -10.78
N LEU A 315 4.51 25.61 -11.83
CA LEU A 315 5.27 26.60 -12.61
C LEU A 315 5.69 27.80 -11.76
N THR A 316 4.82 28.29 -10.87
CA THR A 316 5.16 29.37 -9.93
C THR A 316 6.21 28.95 -8.89
N LEU A 317 6.23 27.66 -8.50
CA LEU A 317 7.23 27.14 -7.56
C LEU A 317 8.59 26.92 -8.22
N LEU A 318 8.63 26.59 -9.52
CA LEU A 318 9.84 26.23 -10.27
C LEU A 318 10.51 27.43 -10.99
N ARG A 319 9.80 28.53 -11.23
CA ARG A 319 10.35 29.71 -11.94
C ARG A 319 10.83 30.77 -10.94
N GLU A 320 12.15 30.91 -10.77
CA GLU A 320 12.82 32.13 -10.28
C GLU A 320 13.81 32.56 -11.37
N PRO A 321 13.92 33.86 -11.72
CA PRO A 321 13.92 34.99 -10.79
C PRO A 321 12.71 35.93 -10.94
N TRP A 322 12.08 36.29 -9.82
CA TRP A 322 11.10 37.38 -9.78
C TRP A 322 11.75 38.73 -10.14
N PRO A 323 11.09 39.61 -10.92
CA PRO A 323 11.57 40.96 -11.16
C PRO A 323 11.48 41.76 -9.86
N SER A 324 12.63 42.18 -9.35
CA SER A 324 12.80 43.04 -8.17
C SER A 324 12.14 44.42 -8.27
N GLY A 325 11.54 44.78 -9.41
CA GLY A 325 10.93 46.08 -9.66
C GLY A 325 9.51 46.28 -9.11
N LEU A 326 8.80 45.23 -8.71
CA LEU A 326 7.38 45.34 -8.33
C LEU A 326 7.09 45.40 -6.82
N PHE A 327 8.10 45.21 -5.96
CA PHE A 327 7.93 45.16 -4.50
C PHE A 327 8.85 46.10 -3.70
N ALA A 328 9.40 47.14 -4.33
CA ALA A 328 10.17 48.16 -3.59
C ALA A 328 9.34 48.92 -2.53
N THR A 329 8.00 48.78 -2.52
CA THR A 329 7.11 49.50 -1.60
C THR A 329 6.41 48.65 -0.53
N VAL A 330 6.64 47.34 -0.43
CA VAL A 330 6.02 46.52 0.63
C VAL A 330 7.07 45.65 1.32
N ARG A 331 8.12 46.30 1.79
CA ARG A 331 9.03 45.76 2.80
C ARG A 331 8.34 45.90 4.15
N ASP A 332 7.54 44.90 4.50
CA ASP A 332 7.40 44.36 5.86
C ASP A 332 6.24 43.37 5.92
N SER A 333 6.58 42.08 6.12
CA SER A 333 5.80 40.98 6.71
C SER A 333 6.06 39.67 5.95
N GLY A 334 6.70 38.72 6.62
CA GLY A 334 7.15 37.42 6.10
C GLY A 334 6.05 36.40 5.76
N ALA A 335 4.94 36.83 5.15
CA ALA A 335 3.79 36.00 4.79
C ALA A 335 3.48 35.96 3.27
N GLN A 336 4.42 36.37 2.42
CA GLN A 336 4.09 36.74 1.03
C GLN A 336 4.43 35.70 -0.06
N GLY A 337 4.77 34.45 0.29
CA GLY A 337 4.88 33.39 -0.72
C GLY A 337 3.54 33.05 -1.38
N ALA A 338 2.45 33.03 -0.59
CA ALA A 338 1.11 32.76 -1.10
C ALA A 338 0.44 34.02 -1.69
N ALA A 339 0.66 35.19 -1.08
CA ALA A 339 0.13 36.47 -1.57
C ALA A 339 0.71 36.86 -2.94
N ALA A 340 1.97 36.54 -3.22
CA ALA A 340 2.59 36.79 -4.52
C ALA A 340 2.08 35.86 -5.64
N VAL A 341 1.67 34.63 -5.32
CA VAL A 341 1.00 33.72 -6.27
C VAL A 341 -0.40 34.25 -6.62
N LEU A 342 -1.08 34.84 -5.63
CA LEU A 342 -2.40 35.47 -5.79
C LEU A 342 -2.35 36.73 -6.67
N THR A 343 -1.22 37.45 -6.72
CA THR A 343 -1.05 38.67 -7.53
C THR A 343 -0.44 38.43 -8.92
N ALA A 344 0.23 37.29 -9.15
CA ALA A 344 0.75 36.90 -10.47
C ALA A 344 -0.34 36.37 -11.42
N LEU A 345 -1.47 35.95 -10.87
CA LEU A 345 -2.64 35.53 -11.62
C LEU A 345 -3.59 36.69 -11.77
N SER A 346 -4.19 36.84 -12.95
CA SER A 346 -5.32 37.75 -13.05
C SER A 346 -6.41 37.28 -12.06
N PRO A 347 -7.18 38.19 -11.43
CA PRO A 347 -8.27 37.80 -10.54
C PRO A 347 -9.21 36.74 -11.15
N ILE A 348 -9.36 36.78 -12.48
CA ILE A 348 -10.13 35.81 -13.28
C ILE A 348 -9.50 34.41 -13.24
N GLN A 349 -8.17 34.28 -13.42
CA GLN A 349 -7.47 33.00 -13.36
C GLN A 349 -7.53 32.40 -11.96
N LEU A 350 -7.37 33.22 -10.93
CA LEU A 350 -7.48 32.78 -9.55
C LEU A 350 -8.90 32.28 -9.23
N LEU A 351 -9.92 33.05 -9.62
CA LEU A 351 -11.32 32.65 -9.48
C LEU A 351 -11.60 31.33 -10.23
N ALA A 352 -11.06 31.14 -11.43
CA ALA A 352 -11.23 29.92 -12.20
C ALA A 352 -10.59 28.70 -11.51
N VAL A 353 -9.38 28.84 -10.95
CA VAL A 353 -8.72 27.78 -10.18
C VAL A 353 -9.52 27.47 -8.91
N MET A 354 -9.90 28.48 -8.13
CA MET A 354 -10.67 28.31 -6.90
C MET A 354 -12.04 27.68 -7.15
N ALA A 355 -12.74 28.11 -8.20
CA ALA A 355 -14.01 27.50 -8.64
C ALA A 355 -13.81 26.04 -9.06
N GLY A 356 -12.71 25.75 -9.76
CA GLY A 356 -12.31 24.39 -10.14
C GLY A 356 -12.09 23.46 -8.94
N PHE A 357 -11.34 23.93 -7.93
CA PHE A 357 -11.13 23.21 -6.68
C PHE A 357 -12.44 23.01 -5.91
N ALA A 358 -13.26 24.06 -5.80
CA ALA A 358 -14.56 23.99 -5.12
C ALA A 358 -15.51 23.00 -5.81
N LEU A 359 -15.55 23.00 -7.14
CA LEU A 359 -16.34 22.05 -7.94
C LEU A 359 -15.85 20.61 -7.71
N THR A 360 -14.54 20.39 -7.79
CA THR A 360 -13.90 19.09 -7.54
C THR A 360 -14.21 18.56 -6.15
N ALA A 361 -14.03 19.39 -5.12
CA ALA A 361 -14.32 19.05 -3.74
C ALA A 361 -15.82 18.78 -3.52
N THR A 362 -16.70 19.56 -4.13
CA THR A 362 -18.15 19.38 -4.02
C THR A 362 -18.60 18.09 -4.68
N CYS A 363 -18.10 17.76 -5.87
CA CYS A 363 -18.37 16.49 -6.53
C CYS A 363 -17.80 15.31 -5.74
N ALA A 364 -16.59 15.41 -5.19
CA ALA A 364 -16.01 14.38 -4.34
C ALA A 364 -16.89 14.15 -3.09
N ARG A 365 -17.32 15.24 -2.41
CA ARG A 365 -18.21 15.17 -1.24
C ARG A 365 -19.57 14.56 -1.59
N LYS A 366 -20.21 14.97 -2.69
CA LYS A 366 -21.47 14.37 -3.18
C LYS A 366 -21.29 12.88 -3.49
N THR A 367 -20.18 12.51 -4.13
CA THR A 367 -19.85 11.10 -4.43
C THR A 367 -19.65 10.29 -3.16
N LEU A 368 -18.99 10.83 -2.14
CA LEU A 368 -18.73 10.12 -0.88
C LEU A 368 -19.99 9.95 -0.02
N ARG A 369 -20.97 10.86 -0.14
CA ARG A 369 -22.25 10.84 0.58
C ARG A 369 -23.33 9.98 -0.09
N HIS A 370 -23.22 9.71 -1.38
CA HIS A 370 -24.19 8.87 -2.08
C HIS A 370 -24.13 7.42 -1.56
N PRO A 371 -25.26 6.73 -1.33
CA PRO A 371 -25.28 5.35 -0.81
C PRO A 371 -24.38 4.40 -1.63
N ASP A 372 -24.56 4.39 -2.96
CA ASP A 372 -23.74 3.59 -3.89
C ASP A 372 -22.42 4.27 -4.31
N ARG A 373 -22.11 5.42 -3.72
CA ARG A 373 -21.00 6.30 -4.09
C ARG A 373 -20.91 6.60 -5.58
N LEU A 374 -22.04 6.71 -6.29
CA LEU A 374 -22.03 7.04 -7.71
C LEU A 374 -21.61 8.50 -7.90
N ALA A 375 -20.65 8.72 -8.81
CA ALA A 375 -20.23 10.08 -9.11
C ALA A 375 -21.31 10.81 -9.91
N PRO A 376 -21.40 12.15 -9.85
CA PRO A 376 -22.36 12.91 -10.67
C PRO A 376 -22.28 12.58 -12.16
N HIS A 377 -21.07 12.40 -12.70
CA HIS A 377 -20.86 12.02 -14.10
C HIS A 377 -21.34 10.59 -14.42
N ASP A 378 -21.31 9.66 -13.45
CA ASP A 378 -21.86 8.31 -13.64
C ASP A 378 -23.40 8.39 -13.78
N ARG A 379 -24.05 9.15 -12.89
CA ARG A 379 -25.52 9.29 -12.84
C ARG A 379 -26.10 10.01 -14.05
N ILE A 380 -25.47 11.12 -14.44
CA ILE A 380 -25.97 11.95 -15.57
C ILE A 380 -25.79 11.22 -16.91
N SER A 381 -24.70 10.44 -17.06
CA SER A 381 -24.46 9.69 -18.30
C SER A 381 -25.20 8.35 -18.37
N GLY A 382 -25.74 7.83 -17.26
CA GLY A 382 -26.31 6.49 -17.21
C GLY A 382 -25.28 5.38 -17.45
N ILE A 383 -24.01 5.62 -17.10
CA ILE A 383 -22.91 4.67 -17.22
C ILE A 383 -22.26 4.49 -15.86
N ARG A 384 -22.14 3.25 -15.40
CA ARG A 384 -21.47 2.90 -14.14
C ARG A 384 -20.21 2.08 -14.36
N ASN A 385 -19.38 2.02 -13.32
CA ASN A 385 -18.20 1.16 -13.29
C ASN A 385 -18.59 -0.20 -12.68
N ALA A 386 -18.33 -1.28 -13.41
CA ALA A 386 -18.46 -2.66 -12.93
C ALA A 386 -17.07 -3.25 -12.59
N PRO A 387 -16.93 -4.01 -11.50
CA PRO A 387 -15.69 -4.67 -11.15
C PRO A 387 -15.49 -5.95 -11.97
N LEU A 388 -14.28 -6.16 -12.47
CA LEU A 388 -13.81 -7.46 -12.95
C LEU A 388 -13.14 -8.23 -11.78
N PRO A 389 -13.14 -9.58 -11.83
CA PRO A 389 -12.59 -10.41 -10.77
C PRO A 389 -11.08 -10.16 -10.59
N HIS A 390 -10.69 -9.92 -9.34
CA HIS A 390 -9.32 -9.68 -8.92
C HIS A 390 -8.52 -10.99 -8.86
N ARG A 391 -7.18 -10.91 -8.79
CA ARG A 391 -6.31 -12.10 -8.91
C ARG A 391 -6.62 -13.18 -7.87
N ARG A 392 -6.92 -12.81 -6.62
CA ARG A 392 -7.29 -13.78 -5.57
C ARG A 392 -8.65 -14.43 -5.82
N ALA A 393 -9.70 -13.67 -6.16
CA ALA A 393 -10.99 -14.24 -6.56
C ALA A 393 -10.82 -15.27 -7.68
N LYS A 394 -10.09 -14.94 -8.75
CA LYS A 394 -9.82 -15.89 -9.84
C LYS A 394 -9.13 -17.18 -9.38
N ARG A 395 -8.21 -17.09 -8.41
CA ARG A 395 -7.53 -18.27 -7.85
C ARG A 395 -8.47 -19.11 -6.97
N ALA A 396 -9.32 -18.46 -6.17
CA ALA A 396 -10.32 -19.13 -5.36
C ALA A 396 -11.35 -19.86 -6.25
N ASP A 397 -11.81 -19.21 -7.32
CA ASP A 397 -12.74 -19.80 -8.29
C ASP A 397 -12.11 -21.01 -9.02
N ALA A 398 -10.85 -20.90 -9.43
CA ALA A 398 -10.12 -21.99 -10.07
C ALA A 398 -9.94 -23.21 -9.15
N GLN A 399 -9.63 -22.97 -7.86
CA GLN A 399 -9.49 -24.03 -6.86
C GLN A 399 -10.85 -24.68 -6.54
N GLY A 400 -11.90 -23.89 -6.33
CA GLY A 400 -13.25 -24.41 -6.06
C GLY A 400 -13.86 -25.14 -7.26
N GLY A 401 -13.61 -24.66 -8.48
CA GLY A 401 -14.00 -25.33 -9.72
C GLY A 401 -13.28 -26.67 -9.91
N GLY A 402 -11.99 -26.74 -9.58
CA GLY A 402 -11.23 -27.99 -9.59
C GLY A 402 -11.76 -29.02 -8.59
N VAL A 403 -12.12 -28.59 -7.38
CA VAL A 403 -12.72 -29.47 -6.35
C VAL A 403 -14.11 -29.95 -6.78
N ARG A 404 -14.95 -29.09 -7.38
CA ARG A 404 -16.27 -29.49 -7.90
C ARG A 404 -16.16 -30.45 -9.09
N ALA A 405 -15.22 -30.20 -10.00
CA ALA A 405 -14.96 -31.09 -11.12
C ALA A 405 -14.41 -32.46 -10.66
N ALA A 406 -13.54 -32.48 -9.66
CA ALA A 406 -13.03 -33.72 -9.05
C ALA A 406 -14.15 -34.48 -8.30
N ALA A 407 -15.02 -33.79 -7.57
CA ALA A 407 -16.18 -34.41 -6.91
C ALA A 407 -17.19 -34.96 -7.93
N GLN A 408 -17.45 -34.25 -9.02
CA GLN A 408 -18.32 -34.73 -10.11
C GLN A 408 -17.69 -35.87 -10.93
N ALA A 409 -16.36 -35.93 -11.04
CA ALA A 409 -15.66 -37.05 -11.65
C ALA A 409 -15.72 -38.30 -10.76
N ALA A 410 -15.56 -38.13 -9.44
CA ALA A 410 -15.68 -39.21 -8.46
C ALA A 410 -17.10 -39.77 -8.36
N ASP A 411 -18.12 -38.92 -8.54
CA ASP A 411 -19.55 -39.31 -8.56
C ASP A 411 -19.97 -39.99 -9.88
N ARG A 412 -19.26 -39.69 -10.99
CA ARG A 412 -19.45 -40.36 -12.30
C ARG A 412 -18.71 -41.69 -12.41
N SER A 413 -17.63 -41.88 -11.65
CA SER A 413 -17.07 -43.21 -11.40
C SER A 413 -17.90 -43.89 -10.32
N GLY A 414 -19.06 -44.43 -10.70
CA GLY A 414 -19.87 -45.30 -9.82
C GLY A 414 -19.03 -46.47 -9.27
N PRO A 415 -19.51 -47.15 -8.22
CA PRO A 415 -18.73 -48.17 -7.52
C PRO A 415 -18.36 -49.27 -8.51
N VAL A 416 -17.06 -49.39 -8.78
CA VAL A 416 -16.54 -50.55 -9.51
C VAL A 416 -16.82 -51.75 -8.61
N ALA A 417 -17.83 -52.52 -9.00
CA ALA A 417 -18.12 -53.83 -8.46
C ALA A 417 -16.89 -54.72 -8.70
N VAL A 418 -16.07 -54.90 -7.66
CA VAL A 418 -15.08 -55.97 -7.65
C VAL A 418 -15.82 -57.24 -7.23
N ALA A 419 -16.41 -57.91 -8.22
CA ALA A 419 -16.97 -59.25 -8.08
C ALA A 419 -16.08 -60.25 -8.84
N GLY A 420 -15.28 -61.00 -8.09
CA GLY A 420 -14.98 -62.42 -8.31
C GLY A 420 -13.98 -62.81 -9.40
N ALA A 421 -12.79 -63.26 -8.99
CA ALA A 421 -12.21 -64.52 -9.45
C ALA A 421 -11.21 -65.08 -8.41
N VAL A 422 -11.49 -66.32 -8.01
CA VAL A 422 -10.89 -67.15 -6.97
C VAL A 422 -9.47 -67.62 -7.30
N ALA A 423 -8.56 -67.63 -6.32
CA ALA A 423 -7.55 -68.68 -6.16
C ALA A 423 -7.14 -68.84 -4.69
N ARG A 424 -7.16 -70.09 -4.21
CA ARG A 424 -6.95 -70.58 -2.83
C ARG A 424 -5.48 -70.67 -2.43
N ALA A 425 -5.19 -70.41 -1.15
CA ALA A 425 -4.27 -71.13 -0.24
C ALA A 425 -4.30 -70.37 1.12
N ALA A 426 -5.03 -70.84 2.14
CA ALA A 426 -4.60 -71.75 3.23
C ALA A 426 -3.94 -71.01 4.42
N ASP A 427 -4.59 -71.11 5.59
CA ASP A 427 -4.13 -71.05 7.00
C ASP A 427 -3.39 -69.76 7.48
N ASP A 428 -3.57 -69.17 8.67
CA ASP A 428 -4.17 -69.55 9.95
C ASP A 428 -4.49 -68.26 10.78
N ASP A 429 -5.37 -68.43 11.76
CA ASP A 429 -5.55 -67.67 13.01
C ASP A 429 -6.14 -66.24 13.09
N ALA A 430 -7.30 -66.22 13.76
CA ALA A 430 -8.00 -65.10 14.41
C ALA A 430 -7.50 -64.95 15.89
N PRO A 431 -8.05 -64.09 16.79
CA PRO A 431 -9.23 -63.22 16.60
C PRO A 431 -9.20 -61.82 17.27
N ALA A 432 -10.21 -61.04 16.86
CA ALA A 432 -11.09 -60.18 17.66
C ALA A 432 -10.55 -58.93 18.39
N ARG A 433 -11.14 -57.78 18.01
CA ARG A 433 -12.02 -57.04 18.94
C ARG A 433 -13.12 -56.28 18.20
N ASP A 434 -14.32 -56.63 18.62
CA ASP A 434 -15.64 -56.16 18.20
C ASP A 434 -16.09 -54.99 19.09
N LEU A 435 -17.14 -54.31 18.63
CA LEU A 435 -18.17 -53.55 19.36
C LEU A 435 -18.48 -52.14 18.81
N ASP A 436 -19.49 -52.18 17.93
CA ASP A 436 -20.77 -51.47 18.03
C ASP A 436 -20.93 -49.97 17.68
N ARG A 437 -21.86 -49.82 16.73
CA ARG A 437 -22.60 -48.68 16.14
C ARG A 437 -23.68 -48.12 17.12
N PRO A 438 -24.57 -47.15 16.76
CA PRO A 438 -24.70 -46.40 15.50
C PRO A 438 -25.01 -44.89 15.60
N LEU A 439 -24.96 -44.27 14.41
CA LEU A 439 -25.54 -42.98 14.00
C LEU A 439 -27.05 -42.84 14.26
N VAL A 440 -27.50 -41.60 14.51
CA VAL A 440 -28.86 -41.12 14.19
C VAL A 440 -28.76 -39.80 13.43
N THR A 441 -29.31 -39.78 12.22
CA THR A 441 -29.55 -38.63 11.33
C THR A 441 -30.95 -38.02 11.55
N PRO A 442 -31.23 -36.80 11.03
CA PRO A 442 -32.24 -35.89 11.56
C PRO A 442 -33.60 -35.96 10.85
N GLY A 443 -34.64 -35.41 11.48
CA GLY A 443 -35.97 -35.22 10.89
C GLY A 443 -36.69 -33.97 11.45
N PRO A 444 -37.44 -33.20 10.64
CA PRO A 444 -37.94 -31.86 10.96
C PRO A 444 -39.45 -31.82 11.26
N VAL A 445 -39.94 -30.84 12.03
CA VAL A 445 -41.34 -30.37 11.98
C VAL A 445 -41.41 -28.88 12.37
N GLY A 446 -42.10 -28.06 11.57
CA GLY A 446 -42.40 -26.64 11.82
C GLY A 446 -43.67 -26.42 12.69
N PRO A 447 -44.52 -25.43 12.39
CA PRO A 447 -44.48 -24.10 13.01
C PRO A 447 -45.79 -23.71 13.72
N THR A 448 -45.74 -22.81 14.71
CA THR A 448 -46.90 -22.02 15.18
C THR A 448 -46.44 -20.68 15.76
N GLY A 449 -46.99 -19.57 15.26
CA GLY A 449 -46.82 -18.20 15.79
C GLY A 449 -47.76 -17.89 16.98
N PRO A 450 -48.30 -16.67 17.07
CA PRO A 450 -47.61 -15.47 17.57
C PRO A 450 -48.40 -14.77 18.69
N THR A 451 -47.76 -14.02 19.60
CA THR A 451 -48.41 -12.97 20.42
C THR A 451 -47.37 -12.09 21.13
N GLY A 452 -47.70 -10.80 21.35
CA GLY A 452 -47.18 -10.06 22.50
C GLY A 452 -46.41 -8.76 22.23
N SER A 453 -47.09 -7.75 21.70
CA SER A 453 -46.76 -6.34 21.87
C SER A 453 -46.82 -5.92 23.35
N ALA A 454 -45.79 -5.23 23.86
CA ALA A 454 -45.85 -4.50 25.12
C ALA A 454 -45.07 -3.18 25.01
N GLU A 455 -45.87 -2.13 24.89
CA GLU A 455 -45.58 -0.72 25.01
C GLU A 455 -45.32 -0.38 26.48
N VAL A 456 -44.23 0.35 26.79
CA VAL A 456 -44.01 0.93 28.11
C VAL A 456 -43.83 2.42 27.96
N GLN A 457 -44.85 3.13 28.42
CA GLN A 457 -44.92 4.58 28.61
C GLN A 457 -45.04 4.83 30.12
N ARG A 458 -44.20 5.71 30.68
CA ARG A 458 -44.38 6.55 31.89
C ARG A 458 -43.10 7.40 32.03
N SER A 459 -43.18 8.72 31.84
CA SER A 459 -43.42 9.75 32.88
C SER A 459 -42.37 9.68 33.99
N GLY A 460 -41.61 10.71 34.38
CA GLY A 460 -41.70 12.16 34.20
C GLY A 460 -41.00 12.81 35.41
N ALA A 461 -40.60 14.08 35.26
CA ALA A 461 -40.21 15.05 36.30
C ALA A 461 -38.75 15.16 36.77
N ASP A 462 -38.31 16.43 36.70
CA ASP A 462 -37.46 17.20 37.62
C ASP A 462 -35.94 16.99 37.70
N SER A 463 -35.20 17.96 37.13
CA SER A 463 -34.75 19.19 37.84
C SER A 463 -33.30 19.60 37.53
N ARG A 464 -33.19 20.90 37.20
CA ARG A 464 -32.00 21.79 37.14
C ARG A 464 -31.06 21.73 35.94
#